data_AF-A0AA38KEA3-F1
#
_entry.id   AF-A0AA38KEA3-F1
#
_cell.length_a   1.000
_cell.length_b   1.000
_cell.length_c   1.000
_cell.angle_alpha   90.00
_cell.angle_beta   90.00
_cell.angle_gamma   90.00
#
_symmetry.space_group_name_H-M   'P 1'
#
loop_
_entity.id
_entity.type
_entity.pdbx_description
1 polymer ?
#
loop_
_entity_poly.entity_id
_entity_poly.type
_entity_poly.pdbx_seq_one_letter_code
_entity_poly.pdbx_strand_id
1 'polypeptide(L)'
;MIHKQTSIPIPEPILDTTLDVISYPYLLTPPQPLQSSSIIPLSAARAQNLLTETQEAFIDLTLGQLLGQLHTGVQNDWFGRPSISQPSEPSYSWQETFTALLEPLIEHAREAGIDLGVSYPDIRTYLSRAIAFFLFDDVEVPSLIWFTGSEDDIYITRPNDTSPSVQIAAIVPTLAHSLWGDPLLESFFLPPAPSKAVQEGYVGGGGNPLLVFGRQKTKRLWYTVFLALVVLVEREGLQATDSDFGKRLWALNTLERCFQALKDAPCY
;
A
#
# COMPACT_ATOMS: atom_id res chain seq x y z
N MET A 1 -3.60 -18.75 -2.67
CA MET A 1 -3.74 -18.38 -1.24
C MET A 1 -4.87 -17.37 -1.08
N ILE A 2 -4.80 -16.23 -1.77
CA ILE A 2 -5.79 -15.14 -1.70
C ILE A 2 -7.23 -15.61 -1.97
N HIS A 3 -7.54 -16.18 -3.15
CA HIS A 3 -8.91 -16.66 -3.47
C HIS A 3 -9.50 -17.71 -2.52
N LYS A 4 -8.65 -18.41 -1.76
CA LYS A 4 -9.11 -19.41 -0.78
C LYS A 4 -9.50 -18.78 0.55
N GLN A 5 -8.98 -17.59 0.84
CA GLN A 5 -9.08 -16.92 2.14
C GLN A 5 -9.87 -15.61 2.07
N THR A 6 -10.12 -15.08 0.87
CA THR A 6 -10.76 -13.78 0.69
C THR A 6 -11.79 -13.81 -0.44
N SER A 7 -12.75 -12.88 -0.39
CA SER A 7 -13.72 -12.63 -1.46
C SER A 7 -13.25 -11.53 -2.41
N ILE A 8 -11.95 -11.26 -2.49
CA ILE A 8 -11.41 -10.19 -3.35
C ILE A 8 -11.55 -10.61 -4.81
N PRO A 9 -12.22 -9.80 -5.65
CA PRO A 9 -12.45 -10.13 -7.07
C PRO A 9 -11.20 -9.84 -7.90
N ILE A 10 -10.15 -10.65 -7.73
CA ILE A 10 -8.91 -10.57 -8.51
C ILE A 10 -9.05 -11.47 -9.75
N PRO A 11 -8.76 -10.97 -10.97
CA PRO A 11 -8.67 -11.84 -12.14
C PRO A 11 -7.51 -12.84 -12.02
N GLU A 12 -7.71 -14.09 -12.43
CA GLU A 12 -6.64 -15.09 -12.40
C GLU A 12 -5.56 -14.77 -13.45
N PRO A 13 -4.30 -14.57 -13.04
CA PRO A 13 -3.21 -14.41 -14.00
C PRO A 13 -2.80 -15.77 -14.57
N ILE A 14 -2.33 -15.77 -15.82
CA ILE A 14 -1.80 -16.98 -16.48
C ILE A 14 -0.28 -16.92 -16.42
N LEU A 15 0.34 -17.81 -15.65
CA LEU A 15 1.79 -17.98 -15.62
C LEU A 15 2.21 -19.09 -16.57
N ASP A 16 3.01 -18.75 -17.58
CA ASP A 16 3.63 -19.70 -18.47
C ASP A 16 5.15 -19.76 -18.19
N THR A 17 5.61 -20.95 -17.85
CA THR A 17 7.03 -21.28 -17.57
C THR A 17 7.56 -22.35 -18.52
N THR A 18 6.79 -22.74 -19.54
CA THR A 18 7.12 -23.81 -20.50
C THR A 18 8.26 -23.41 -21.44
N LEU A 19 8.39 -22.10 -21.70
CA LEU A 19 9.31 -21.51 -22.68
C LEU A 19 9.02 -21.89 -24.14
N ASP A 20 7.81 -22.40 -24.43
CA ASP A 20 7.44 -22.90 -25.76
C ASP A 20 7.18 -21.78 -26.77
N VAL A 21 6.62 -20.65 -26.31
CA VAL A 21 6.26 -19.51 -27.17
C VAL A 21 7.35 -18.43 -27.18
N ILE A 22 7.90 -18.13 -26.00
CA ILE A 22 8.99 -17.16 -25.80
C ILE A 22 10.04 -17.76 -24.86
N SER A 23 11.31 -17.41 -25.07
CA SER A 23 12.45 -17.98 -24.32
C SER A 23 12.58 -17.48 -22.87
N TYR A 24 11.52 -16.90 -22.31
CA TYR A 24 11.47 -16.37 -20.96
C TYR A 24 10.12 -16.73 -20.31
N PRO A 25 10.08 -17.04 -19.00
CA PRO A 25 8.82 -17.13 -18.28
C PRO A 25 8.04 -15.82 -18.37
N TYR A 26 6.73 -15.91 -18.50
CA TYR A 26 5.88 -14.73 -18.61
C TYR A 26 4.57 -14.89 -17.85
N LEU A 27 4.07 -13.77 -17.34
CA LEU A 27 2.80 -13.65 -16.66
C LEU A 27 1.86 -12.83 -17.54
N LEU A 28 0.72 -13.41 -17.93
CA LEU A 28 -0.35 -12.68 -18.57
C LEU A 28 -1.34 -12.21 -17.52
N THR A 29 -1.53 -10.90 -17.47
CA THR A 29 -2.54 -10.24 -16.64
C THR A 29 -3.54 -9.52 -17.55
N PRO A 30 -4.76 -9.22 -17.06
CA PRO A 30 -5.67 -8.35 -17.79
C PRO A 30 -5.03 -7.00 -18.15
N PRO A 31 -5.40 -6.39 -19.28
CA PRO A 31 -4.88 -5.09 -19.66
C PRO A 31 -5.28 -4.03 -18.64
N GLN A 32 -4.37 -3.10 -18.35
CA GLN A 32 -4.64 -1.92 -17.54
C GLN A 32 -4.52 -0.66 -18.41
N PRO A 33 -5.55 0.22 -18.45
CA PRO A 33 -6.84 0.07 -17.80
C PRO A 33 -7.75 -0.97 -18.50
N LEU A 34 -8.65 -1.60 -17.73
CA LEU A 34 -9.65 -2.52 -18.30
C LEU A 34 -10.57 -1.78 -19.25
N GLN A 35 -10.61 -2.21 -20.51
CA GLN A 35 -11.48 -1.63 -21.53
C GLN A 35 -12.89 -2.24 -21.41
N SER A 36 -13.82 -1.50 -20.83
CA SER A 36 -15.21 -1.93 -20.70
C SER A 36 -16.17 -0.74 -20.63
N SER A 37 -17.38 -0.92 -21.16
CA SER A 37 -18.48 0.04 -21.00
C SER A 37 -19.24 -0.14 -19.68
N SER A 38 -19.10 -1.28 -19.01
CA SER A 38 -19.85 -1.64 -17.80
C SER A 38 -19.11 -1.37 -16.49
N ILE A 39 -17.79 -1.18 -16.53
CA ILE A 39 -16.96 -0.88 -15.35
C ILE A 39 -16.10 0.37 -15.59
N ILE A 40 -15.67 0.99 -14.51
CA ILE A 40 -14.83 2.18 -14.51
C ILE A 40 -13.87 2.15 -13.31
N PRO A 41 -12.63 2.66 -13.42
CA PRO A 41 -11.76 2.85 -12.27
C PRO A 41 -12.42 3.75 -11.21
N LEU A 42 -12.23 3.43 -9.93
CA LEU A 42 -12.80 4.18 -8.81
C LEU A 42 -12.31 5.63 -8.82
N SER A 43 -11.02 5.84 -9.08
CA SER A 43 -10.40 7.16 -9.23
C SER A 43 -11.12 8.03 -10.27
N ALA A 44 -11.42 7.45 -11.45
CA ALA A 44 -12.11 8.12 -12.53
C ALA A 44 -13.57 8.42 -12.18
N ALA A 45 -14.26 7.50 -11.49
CA ALA A 45 -15.64 7.71 -11.04
C ALA A 45 -15.74 8.85 -10.01
N ARG A 46 -14.79 8.94 -9.07
CA ARG A 46 -14.67 10.02 -8.09
C ARG A 46 -14.33 11.35 -8.75
N ALA A 47 -13.34 11.38 -9.63
CA ALA A 47 -12.95 12.58 -10.36
C ALA A 47 -14.09 13.17 -11.21
N GLN A 48 -14.98 12.32 -11.72
CA GLN A 48 -16.15 12.71 -12.50
C GLN A 48 -17.41 12.95 -11.65
N ASN A 49 -17.34 12.80 -10.32
CA ASN A 49 -18.47 12.89 -9.38
C ASN A 49 -19.66 12.01 -9.79
N LEU A 50 -19.39 10.78 -10.24
CA LEU A 50 -20.43 9.83 -10.68
C LEU A 50 -21.10 9.09 -9.52
N LEU A 51 -20.60 9.25 -8.29
CA LEU A 51 -21.04 8.52 -7.12
C LEU A 51 -21.78 9.45 -6.16
N THR A 52 -22.89 8.95 -5.63
CA THR A 52 -23.55 9.57 -4.47
C THR A 52 -22.78 9.27 -3.19
N GLU A 53 -22.94 10.09 -2.14
CA GLU A 53 -22.30 9.85 -0.84
C GLU A 53 -22.60 8.45 -0.28
N THR A 54 -23.81 7.94 -0.48
CA THR A 54 -24.20 6.59 -0.06
C THR A 54 -23.45 5.51 -0.83
N GLN A 55 -23.25 5.68 -2.15
CA GLN A 55 -22.49 4.75 -2.97
C GLN A 55 -21.00 4.79 -2.62
N GLU A 56 -20.43 5.97 -2.37
CA GLU A 56 -19.05 6.12 -1.91
C GLU A 56 -18.82 5.41 -0.58
N ALA A 57 -19.70 5.64 0.41
CA ALA A 57 -19.62 4.97 1.70
C ALA A 57 -19.75 3.45 1.57
N PHE A 58 -20.60 2.96 0.66
CA PHE A 58 -20.74 1.53 0.41
C PHE A 58 -19.49 0.91 -0.22
N ILE A 59 -18.88 1.59 -1.21
CA ILE A 59 -17.61 1.16 -1.81
C ILE A 59 -16.51 1.12 -0.76
N ASP A 60 -16.38 2.19 0.03
CA ASP A 60 -15.38 2.30 1.10
C ASP A 60 -15.56 1.21 2.17
N LEU A 61 -16.79 0.95 2.58
CA LEU A 61 -17.11 -0.16 3.50
C LEU A 61 -16.69 -1.50 2.92
N THR A 62 -17.00 -1.74 1.65
CA THR A 62 -16.64 -2.99 0.95
C THR A 62 -15.12 -3.12 0.83
N LEU A 63 -14.42 -2.05 0.44
CA LEU A 63 -12.97 -2.02 0.36
C LEU A 63 -12.32 -2.33 1.71
N GLY A 64 -12.83 -1.71 2.78
CA GLY A 64 -12.42 -2.03 4.15
C GLY A 64 -12.57 -3.52 4.45
N GLN A 65 -13.74 -4.10 4.17
CA GLN A 65 -14.00 -5.53 4.41
C GLN A 65 -13.02 -6.43 3.65
N LEU A 66 -12.74 -6.11 2.39
CA LEU A 66 -11.79 -6.86 1.57
C LEU A 66 -10.35 -6.78 2.12
N LEU A 67 -9.91 -5.60 2.57
CA LEU A 67 -8.61 -5.43 3.23
C LEU A 67 -8.56 -6.19 4.57
N GLY A 68 -9.66 -6.19 5.33
CA GLY A 68 -9.77 -6.94 6.59
C GLY A 68 -9.57 -8.43 6.37
N GLN A 69 -10.25 -8.98 5.35
CA GLN A 69 -10.09 -10.38 4.96
C GLN A 69 -8.67 -10.68 4.47
N LEU A 70 -8.07 -9.78 3.68
CA LEU A 70 -6.70 -9.95 3.19
C LEU A 70 -5.73 -10.08 4.36
N HIS A 71 -5.75 -9.11 5.26
CA HIS A 71 -4.76 -9.01 6.33
C HIS A 71 -4.94 -10.10 7.41
N THR A 72 -6.17 -10.62 7.59
CA THR A 72 -6.42 -11.67 8.58
C THR A 72 -6.37 -13.07 8.00
N GLY A 73 -6.79 -13.27 6.76
CA GLY A 73 -6.85 -14.57 6.10
C GLY A 73 -5.57 -14.95 5.35
N VAL A 74 -4.76 -13.96 4.94
CA VAL A 74 -3.55 -14.16 4.15
C VAL A 74 -2.33 -13.70 4.95
N GLN A 75 -1.82 -14.64 5.75
CA GLN A 75 -0.68 -14.45 6.66
C GLN A 75 0.49 -15.35 6.28
N ASN A 76 1.65 -15.08 6.86
CA ASN A 76 2.88 -15.83 6.63
C ASN A 76 3.70 -15.98 7.91
N ASP A 77 4.65 -16.91 7.92
CA ASP A 77 5.49 -17.18 9.10
C ASP A 77 6.68 -16.22 9.22
N TRP A 78 7.02 -15.48 8.15
CA TRP A 78 8.13 -14.53 8.11
C TRP A 78 7.73 -13.21 7.44
N PHE A 79 8.43 -12.15 7.84
CA PHE A 79 8.30 -10.81 7.27
C PHE A 79 9.17 -10.65 6.02
N GLY A 80 8.81 -9.70 5.16
CA GLY A 80 9.62 -9.29 4.00
C GLY A 80 8.88 -9.41 2.67
N ARG A 81 9.62 -9.49 1.57
CA ARG A 81 9.02 -9.58 0.22
C ARG A 81 8.48 -10.99 -0.04
N PRO A 82 7.31 -11.13 -0.70
CA PRO A 82 6.82 -12.44 -1.12
C PRO A 82 7.81 -13.15 -2.05
N SER A 83 8.00 -14.45 -1.81
CA SER A 83 8.88 -15.32 -2.58
C SER A 83 8.22 -16.68 -2.76
N ILE A 84 8.60 -17.40 -3.83
CA ILE A 84 8.03 -18.73 -4.15
C ILE A 84 8.37 -19.76 -3.06
N SER A 85 9.55 -19.61 -2.45
CA SER A 85 10.02 -20.43 -1.33
C SER A 85 10.37 -19.55 -0.14
N GLN A 86 10.37 -20.13 1.05
CA GLN A 86 10.92 -19.47 2.23
C GLN A 86 12.37 -19.01 1.96
N PRO A 87 12.73 -17.75 2.31
CA PRO A 87 14.11 -17.28 2.22
C PRO A 87 15.06 -18.16 3.03
N SER A 88 16.34 -18.20 2.67
CA SER A 88 17.37 -18.91 3.46
C SER A 88 17.53 -18.32 4.86
N GLU A 89 17.34 -17.02 4.99
CA GLU A 89 17.38 -16.26 6.24
C GLU A 89 16.06 -15.52 6.41
N PRO A 90 15.00 -16.20 6.88
CA PRO A 90 13.70 -15.58 7.13
C PRO A 90 13.79 -14.60 8.31
N SER A 91 13.16 -13.43 8.17
CA SER A 91 13.05 -12.46 9.27
C SER A 91 11.77 -12.71 10.07
N TYR A 92 11.90 -12.76 11.39
CA TYR A 92 10.80 -12.90 12.34
C TYR A 92 10.57 -11.61 13.16
N SER A 93 11.30 -10.54 12.85
CA SER A 93 11.15 -9.24 13.48
C SER A 93 10.70 -8.22 12.44
N TRP A 94 9.51 -7.67 12.64
CA TRP A 94 9.01 -6.62 11.76
C TRP A 94 9.88 -5.36 11.82
N GLN A 95 10.41 -5.01 13.00
CA GLN A 95 11.31 -3.87 13.17
C GLN A 95 12.59 -4.01 12.32
N GLU A 96 13.20 -5.19 12.32
CA GLU A 96 14.39 -5.46 11.52
C GLU A 96 14.07 -5.43 10.02
N THR A 97 12.97 -6.09 9.61
CA THR A 97 12.54 -6.09 8.21
C THR A 97 12.20 -4.69 7.70
N PHE A 98 11.43 -3.91 8.45
CA PHE A 98 11.05 -2.57 8.06
C PHE A 98 12.27 -1.66 7.91
N THR A 99 13.19 -1.71 8.87
CA THR A 99 14.48 -0.99 8.81
C THR A 99 15.27 -1.39 7.56
N ALA A 100 15.40 -2.69 7.29
CA ALA A 100 16.12 -3.21 6.13
C ALA A 100 15.47 -2.84 4.78
N LEU A 101 14.15 -2.63 4.74
CA LEU A 101 13.44 -2.14 3.56
C LEU A 101 13.60 -0.62 3.37
N LEU A 102 13.62 0.14 4.47
CA LEU A 102 13.63 1.60 4.47
C LEU A 102 15.03 2.18 4.21
N GLU A 103 16.06 1.64 4.87
CA GLU A 103 17.42 2.19 4.81
C GLU A 103 17.99 2.30 3.38
N PRO A 104 17.82 1.29 2.49
CA PRO A 104 18.30 1.41 1.11
C PRO A 104 17.67 2.58 0.35
N LEU A 105 16.42 2.93 0.65
CA LEU A 105 15.75 4.06 -0.02
C LEU A 105 16.29 5.41 0.48
N ILE A 106 16.56 5.52 1.78
CA ILE A 106 17.19 6.71 2.36
C ILE A 106 18.60 6.88 1.80
N GLU A 107 19.35 5.78 1.69
CA GLU A 107 20.71 5.79 1.15
C GLU A 107 20.73 6.15 -0.33
N HIS A 108 19.82 5.59 -1.13
CA HIS A 108 19.64 5.98 -2.53
C HIS A 108 19.38 7.49 -2.67
N ALA A 109 18.45 8.03 -1.89
CA ALA A 109 18.17 9.47 -1.92
C ALA A 109 19.41 10.31 -1.58
N ARG A 110 20.22 9.85 -0.61
CA ARG A 110 21.49 10.49 -0.21
C ARG A 110 22.51 10.48 -1.34
N GLU A 111 22.69 9.35 -1.99
CA GLU A 111 23.63 9.18 -3.11
C GLU A 111 23.20 10.00 -4.34
N ALA A 112 21.90 10.07 -4.59
CA ALA A 112 21.30 10.90 -5.63
C ALA A 112 21.29 12.41 -5.30
N GLY A 113 21.71 12.81 -4.09
CA GLY A 113 21.78 14.21 -3.67
C GLY A 113 20.40 14.88 -3.54
N ILE A 114 19.35 14.10 -3.26
CA ILE A 114 18.00 14.62 -3.10
C ILE A 114 17.91 15.35 -1.76
N ASP A 115 17.34 16.55 -1.76
CA ASP A 115 16.96 17.26 -0.54
C ASP A 115 15.62 16.71 -0.01
N LEU A 116 15.66 16.11 1.19
CA LEU A 116 14.48 15.57 1.88
C LEU A 116 13.87 16.57 2.89
N GLY A 117 14.36 17.81 2.93
CA GLY A 117 13.93 18.87 3.84
C GLY A 117 14.52 18.79 5.26
N VAL A 118 15.30 17.74 5.54
CA VAL A 118 16.04 17.53 6.79
C VAL A 118 17.37 16.83 6.50
N SER A 119 18.33 16.93 7.43
CA SER A 119 19.63 16.29 7.25
C SER A 119 19.52 14.76 7.38
N TYR A 120 20.26 14.01 6.57
CA TYR A 120 20.32 12.54 6.66
C TYR A 120 20.72 12.02 8.06
N PRO A 121 21.68 12.65 8.79
CA PRO A 121 21.96 12.30 10.18
C PRO A 121 20.75 12.48 11.12
N ASP A 122 19.93 13.51 10.92
CA ASP A 122 18.72 13.71 11.72
C ASP A 122 17.68 12.62 11.45
N ILE A 123 17.48 12.23 10.17
CA ILE A 123 16.59 11.13 9.80
C ILE A 123 17.00 9.84 10.53
N ARG A 124 18.29 9.50 10.49
CA ARG A 124 18.83 8.32 11.20
C ARG A 124 18.66 8.42 12.72
N THR A 125 18.77 9.63 13.28
CA THR A 125 18.51 9.89 14.71
C THR A 125 17.05 9.63 15.07
N TYR A 126 16.11 10.12 14.25
CA TYR A 126 14.68 9.91 14.46
C TYR A 126 14.33 8.42 14.36
N LEU A 127 14.90 7.69 13.40
CA LEU A 127 14.70 6.26 13.23
C LEU A 127 15.26 5.47 14.42
N SER A 128 16.48 5.80 14.85
CA SER A 128 17.11 5.16 16.01
C SER A 128 16.27 5.34 17.29
N ARG A 129 15.67 6.53 17.47
CA ARG A 129 14.73 6.76 18.57
C ARG A 129 13.49 5.88 18.45
N ALA A 130 12.87 5.80 17.27
CA ALA A 130 11.71 4.94 17.05
C ALA A 130 12.01 3.46 17.37
N ILE A 131 13.18 2.96 16.94
CA ILE A 131 13.66 1.60 17.24
C ILE A 131 13.88 1.41 18.74
N ALA A 132 14.55 2.35 19.41
CA ALA A 132 14.85 2.26 20.84
C ALA A 132 13.59 2.23 21.73
N PHE A 133 12.48 2.76 21.25
CA PHE A 133 11.18 2.73 21.91
C PHE A 133 10.27 1.59 21.43
N PHE A 134 10.80 0.63 20.68
CA PHE A 134 10.07 -0.56 20.21
C PHE A 134 8.81 -0.19 19.40
N LEU A 135 8.89 0.87 18.61
CA LEU A 135 7.74 1.41 17.87
C LEU A 135 7.11 0.41 16.90
N PHE A 136 7.91 -0.53 16.40
CA PHE A 136 7.53 -1.51 15.37
C PHE A 136 7.37 -2.94 15.91
N ASP A 137 7.60 -3.17 17.22
CA ASP A 137 7.60 -4.52 17.81
C ASP A 137 6.19 -5.03 18.16
N ASP A 138 5.16 -4.21 17.98
CA ASP A 138 3.76 -4.59 18.22
C ASP A 138 3.14 -5.43 17.10
N VAL A 139 3.93 -5.81 16.09
CA VAL A 139 3.50 -6.56 14.91
C VAL A 139 3.99 -7.99 15.03
N GLU A 140 3.11 -8.87 15.49
CA GLU A 140 3.44 -10.26 15.78
C GLU A 140 3.25 -11.20 14.58
N VAL A 141 2.30 -10.88 13.69
CA VAL A 141 1.92 -11.76 12.57
C VAL A 141 2.05 -11.04 11.23
N PRO A 142 2.96 -11.49 10.34
CA PRO A 142 3.10 -10.97 8.99
C PRO A 142 1.80 -11.17 8.19
N SER A 143 1.28 -10.08 7.65
CA SER A 143 0.08 -10.07 6.80
C SER A 143 0.44 -9.62 5.39
N LEU A 144 -0.27 -10.12 4.37
CA LEU A 144 -0.03 -9.67 3.00
C LEU A 144 -0.56 -8.25 2.80
N ILE A 145 0.33 -7.29 2.60
CA ILE A 145 0.01 -5.88 2.35
C ILE A 145 0.04 -5.60 0.85
N TRP A 146 -0.97 -4.89 0.36
CA TRP A 146 -1.01 -4.36 -1.00
C TRP A 146 -0.46 -2.92 -1.03
N PHE A 147 0.81 -2.78 -0.66
CA PHE A 147 1.41 -1.51 -0.25
C PHE A 147 1.22 -0.33 -1.23
N THR A 148 1.37 -0.56 -2.52
CA THR A 148 1.22 0.48 -3.56
C THR A 148 -0.14 0.43 -4.25
N GLY A 149 -1.14 -0.18 -3.62
CA GLY A 149 -2.50 -0.19 -4.12
C GLY A 149 -3.08 1.20 -4.25
N SER A 150 -3.93 1.38 -5.24
CA SER A 150 -4.55 2.68 -5.53
C SER A 150 -5.97 2.51 -6.04
N GLU A 151 -6.72 3.62 -6.05
CA GLU A 151 -8.06 3.64 -6.62
C GLU A 151 -8.09 3.37 -8.13
N ASP A 152 -6.95 3.51 -8.82
CA ASP A 152 -6.81 3.16 -10.24
C ASP A 152 -6.88 1.64 -10.49
N ASP A 153 -6.53 0.85 -9.48
CA ASP A 153 -6.55 -0.61 -9.53
C ASP A 153 -7.93 -1.20 -9.19
N ILE A 154 -8.85 -0.38 -8.65
CA ILE A 154 -10.20 -0.78 -8.21
C ILE A 154 -11.21 -0.41 -9.30
N TYR A 155 -11.91 -1.42 -9.83
CA TYR A 155 -12.94 -1.22 -10.83
C TYR A 155 -14.32 -1.45 -10.23
N ILE A 156 -15.18 -0.46 -10.41
CA ILE A 156 -16.57 -0.53 -9.97
C ILE A 156 -17.51 -0.67 -11.16
N THR A 157 -18.68 -1.25 -10.94
CA THR A 157 -19.78 -1.20 -11.92
C THR A 157 -20.13 0.27 -12.20
N ARG A 158 -20.17 0.65 -13.48
CA ARG A 158 -20.50 2.02 -13.89
C ARG A 158 -21.91 2.37 -13.40
N PRO A 159 -22.09 3.46 -12.62
CA PRO A 159 -23.42 3.91 -12.22
C PRO A 159 -24.25 4.21 -13.47
N ASN A 160 -25.48 3.71 -13.52
CA ASN A 160 -26.44 4.06 -14.56
C ASN A 160 -27.81 4.29 -13.93
N ASP A 161 -28.68 5.06 -14.62
CA ASP A 161 -30.01 5.44 -14.11
C ASP A 161 -30.91 4.24 -13.77
N THR A 162 -30.59 3.05 -14.29
CA THR A 162 -31.39 1.82 -14.19
C THR A 162 -30.89 0.80 -13.17
N SER A 163 -29.66 0.94 -12.66
CA SER A 163 -28.99 0.00 -11.75
C SER A 163 -28.37 0.80 -10.61
N PRO A 164 -29.12 1.02 -9.52
CA PRO A 164 -28.68 1.88 -8.42
C PRO A 164 -27.51 1.27 -7.61
N SER A 165 -27.27 -0.04 -7.72
CA SER A 165 -26.22 -0.73 -6.99
C SER A 165 -24.87 -0.58 -7.68
N VAL A 166 -23.99 0.22 -7.07
CA VAL A 166 -22.57 0.29 -7.41
C VAL A 166 -21.82 -0.73 -6.58
N GLN A 167 -21.00 -1.57 -7.21
CA GLN A 167 -20.23 -2.62 -6.54
C GLN A 167 -18.80 -2.66 -7.06
N ILE A 168 -17.85 -3.10 -6.23
CA ILE A 168 -16.49 -3.44 -6.67
C ILE A 168 -16.59 -4.69 -7.54
N ALA A 169 -16.37 -4.51 -8.85
CA ALA A 169 -16.49 -5.57 -9.84
C ALA A 169 -15.17 -6.33 -10.03
N ALA A 170 -14.04 -5.63 -9.93
CA ALA A 170 -12.72 -6.23 -10.03
C ALA A 170 -11.69 -5.39 -9.28
N ILE A 171 -10.65 -6.05 -8.77
CA ILE A 171 -9.42 -5.41 -8.31
C ILE A 171 -8.30 -6.01 -9.16
N VAL A 172 -7.55 -5.16 -9.85
CA VAL A 172 -6.43 -5.56 -10.70
C VAL A 172 -5.15 -5.03 -10.04
N PRO A 173 -4.65 -5.70 -8.99
CA PRO A 173 -3.62 -5.10 -8.15
C PRO A 173 -2.25 -5.15 -8.83
N THR A 174 -1.51 -4.05 -8.73
CA THR A 174 -0.07 -4.07 -8.96
C THR A 174 0.63 -4.63 -7.72
N LEU A 175 1.16 -5.85 -7.81
CA LEU A 175 1.79 -6.56 -6.67
C LEU A 175 3.30 -6.34 -6.56
N ALA A 176 3.89 -5.43 -7.36
CA ALA A 176 5.34 -5.20 -7.43
C ALA A 176 5.98 -4.85 -6.07
N HIS A 177 5.20 -4.20 -5.19
CA HIS A 177 5.63 -3.81 -3.84
C HIS A 177 4.83 -4.50 -2.74
N SER A 178 4.21 -5.64 -3.03
CA SER A 178 3.56 -6.43 -1.99
C SER A 178 4.57 -6.91 -0.95
N LEU A 179 4.14 -6.99 0.31
CA LEU A 179 4.99 -7.28 1.46
C LEU A 179 4.24 -8.16 2.46
N TRP A 180 4.98 -9.01 3.17
CA TRP A 180 4.56 -9.61 4.44
C TRP A 180 4.99 -8.66 5.57
N GLY A 181 4.04 -7.97 6.19
CA GLY A 181 4.33 -6.89 7.13
C GLY A 181 3.16 -6.48 8.03
N ASP A 182 3.27 -5.27 8.60
CA ASP A 182 2.19 -4.62 9.35
C ASP A 182 1.04 -4.17 8.41
N PRO A 183 -0.20 -4.65 8.61
CA PRO A 183 -1.38 -4.15 7.91
C PRO A 183 -1.52 -2.62 7.86
N LEU A 184 -1.01 -1.90 8.85
CA LEU A 184 -1.08 -0.43 8.95
C LEU A 184 -0.27 0.29 7.85
N LEU A 185 0.55 -0.46 7.11
CA LEU A 185 1.39 0.00 6.01
C LEU A 185 0.60 0.16 4.69
N GLU A 186 -0.62 -0.40 4.61
CA GLU A 186 -1.51 -0.28 3.45
C GLU A 186 -1.74 1.18 3.03
N SER A 187 -1.58 1.49 1.73
CA SER A 187 -1.73 2.87 1.21
C SER A 187 -3.11 3.45 1.47
N PHE A 188 -4.16 2.63 1.40
CA PHE A 188 -5.54 3.02 1.71
C PHE A 188 -5.77 3.43 3.15
N PHE A 189 -4.81 3.14 4.04
CA PHE A 189 -4.85 3.63 5.41
C PHE A 189 -4.08 4.91 5.58
N LEU A 190 -3.30 5.41 4.62
CA LEU A 190 -2.48 6.62 4.75
C LEU A 190 -3.27 7.93 4.59
N PRO A 191 -2.85 9.05 5.20
CA PRO A 191 -3.66 10.29 5.19
C PRO A 191 -3.91 10.81 3.77
N PRO A 192 -5.12 11.31 3.45
CA PRO A 192 -6.23 11.63 4.36
C PRO A 192 -7.12 10.44 4.76
N ALA A 193 -6.81 9.23 4.29
CA ALA A 193 -7.52 8.00 4.57
C ALA A 193 -7.07 7.38 5.93
N PRO A 194 -7.81 6.39 6.46
CA PRO A 194 -9.04 5.80 5.94
C PRO A 194 -10.31 6.59 6.33
N SER A 195 -11.33 6.55 5.47
CA SER A 195 -12.67 7.04 5.82
C SER A 195 -13.28 6.19 6.95
N LYS A 196 -14.33 6.68 7.62
CA LYS A 196 -15.02 5.91 8.66
C LYS A 196 -15.58 4.60 8.11
N ALA A 197 -16.14 4.63 6.89
CA ALA A 197 -16.66 3.45 6.24
C ALA A 197 -15.56 2.40 5.97
N VAL A 198 -14.38 2.82 5.50
CA VAL A 198 -13.22 1.91 5.37
C VAL A 198 -12.85 1.29 6.71
N GLN A 199 -12.81 2.07 7.80
CA GLN A 199 -12.46 1.57 9.14
C GLN A 199 -13.48 0.55 9.66
N GLU A 200 -14.78 0.85 9.54
CA GLU A 200 -15.86 -0.04 9.92
C GLU A 200 -15.84 -1.32 9.09
N GLY A 201 -15.62 -1.19 7.78
CA GLY A 201 -15.47 -2.30 6.87
C GLY A 201 -14.30 -3.19 7.24
N TYR A 202 -13.15 -2.59 7.53
CA TYR A 202 -11.92 -3.30 7.91
C TYR A 202 -12.13 -4.18 9.13
N VAL A 203 -12.76 -3.63 10.18
CA VAL A 203 -13.12 -4.40 11.38
C VAL A 203 -14.16 -5.48 11.05
N GLY A 204 -15.17 -5.16 10.25
CA GLY A 204 -16.19 -6.12 9.80
C GLY A 204 -15.62 -7.27 8.95
N GLY A 205 -14.49 -7.04 8.26
CA GLY A 205 -13.73 -8.05 7.51
C GLY A 205 -12.78 -8.90 8.36
N GLY A 206 -12.74 -8.68 9.68
CA GLY A 206 -11.88 -9.40 10.63
C GLY A 206 -10.62 -8.64 11.04
N GLY A 207 -10.34 -7.49 10.44
CA GLY A 207 -9.18 -6.66 10.77
C GLY A 207 -9.25 -6.08 12.19
N ASN A 208 -8.09 -5.82 12.79
CA ASN A 208 -8.02 -5.13 14.08
C ASN A 208 -8.21 -3.60 13.90
N PRO A 209 -8.70 -2.87 14.91
CA PRO A 209 -8.79 -1.42 14.83
C PRO A 209 -7.43 -0.76 14.48
N LEU A 210 -7.40 0.09 13.45
CA LEU A 210 -6.16 0.64 12.88
C LEU A 210 -5.40 1.59 13.82
N LEU A 211 -6.10 2.34 14.66
CA LEU A 211 -5.52 3.28 15.62
C LEU A 211 -6.17 3.13 16.99
N VAL A 212 -5.44 2.49 17.89
CA VAL A 212 -5.79 2.27 19.30
C VAL A 212 -4.97 3.16 20.22
N PHE A 213 -3.71 3.47 19.86
CA PHE A 213 -2.76 4.16 20.74
C PHE A 213 -1.98 5.30 20.07
N GLY A 214 -1.44 6.22 20.87
CA GLY A 214 -0.62 7.35 20.41
C GLY A 214 0.57 6.93 19.57
N ARG A 215 1.31 5.88 19.98
CA ARG A 215 2.47 5.34 19.25
C ARG A 215 2.17 4.95 17.81
N GLN A 216 0.97 4.45 17.50
CA GLN A 216 0.60 4.07 16.13
C GLN A 216 0.52 5.28 15.18
N LYS A 217 0.29 6.49 15.71
CA LYS A 217 0.37 7.72 14.90
C LYS A 217 1.80 7.98 14.42
N THR A 218 2.78 7.81 15.30
CA THR A 218 4.20 7.94 14.96
C THR A 218 4.64 6.83 14.01
N LYS A 219 4.18 5.60 14.23
CA LYS A 219 4.43 4.47 13.31
C LYS A 219 3.92 4.78 11.90
N ARG A 220 2.73 5.37 11.79
CA ARG A 220 2.16 5.78 10.50
C ARG A 220 2.96 6.88 9.80
N LEU A 221 3.62 7.79 10.54
CA LEU A 221 4.53 8.75 9.91
C LEU A 221 5.68 8.02 9.19
N TRP A 222 6.25 6.99 9.81
CA TRP A 222 7.29 6.17 9.18
C TRP A 222 6.80 5.39 7.97
N TYR A 223 5.58 4.84 8.00
CA TYR A 223 5.01 4.18 6.82
C TYR A 223 4.69 5.17 5.69
N THR A 224 4.29 6.39 6.04
CA THR A 224 4.11 7.47 5.05
C THR A 224 5.45 7.89 4.44
N VAL A 225 6.52 8.00 5.24
CA VAL A 225 7.89 8.24 4.77
C VAL A 225 8.33 7.13 3.82
N PHE A 226 8.10 5.87 4.19
CA PHE A 226 8.47 4.73 3.37
C PHE A 226 7.77 4.75 2.00
N LEU A 227 6.46 5.01 1.95
CA LEU A 227 5.74 5.15 0.68
C LEU A 227 6.27 6.29 -0.17
N ALA A 228 6.47 7.46 0.43
CA ALA A 228 6.95 8.63 -0.30
C ALA A 228 8.36 8.40 -0.86
N LEU A 229 9.25 7.70 -0.13
CA LEU A 229 10.55 7.29 -0.63
C LEU A 229 10.46 6.29 -1.79
N VAL A 230 9.59 5.28 -1.70
CA VAL A 230 9.37 4.34 -2.83
C VAL A 230 8.91 5.08 -4.07
N VAL A 231 7.89 5.94 -3.94
CA VAL A 231 7.39 6.76 -5.06
C VAL A 231 8.49 7.65 -5.65
N LEU A 232 9.36 8.20 -4.81
CA LEU A 232 10.46 9.05 -5.24
C LEU A 232 11.51 8.27 -6.04
N VAL A 233 11.97 7.13 -5.51
CA VAL A 233 13.02 6.30 -6.12
C VAL A 233 12.56 5.70 -7.46
N GLU A 234 11.31 5.21 -7.55
CA GLU A 234 10.78 4.62 -8.78
C GLU A 234 10.65 5.61 -9.94
N ARG A 235 10.63 6.91 -9.65
CA ARG A 235 10.41 7.97 -10.63
C ARG A 235 11.69 8.73 -10.96
N GLU A 236 12.83 8.23 -10.50
CA GLU A 236 14.14 8.72 -10.93
C GLU A 236 14.51 8.09 -12.29
N GLY A 237 14.10 8.76 -13.38
CA GLY A 237 14.40 8.33 -14.75
C GLY A 237 14.38 9.49 -15.75
N LEU A 238 15.10 9.33 -16.87
CA LEU A 238 15.32 10.36 -17.91
C LEU A 238 14.08 10.71 -18.75
N GLN A 239 12.94 10.06 -18.54
CA GLN A 239 11.69 10.29 -19.27
C GLN A 239 10.52 10.58 -18.30
N ALA A 240 10.69 11.57 -17.43
CA ALA A 240 9.62 12.01 -16.53
C ALA A 240 8.46 12.63 -17.34
N THR A 241 7.26 12.08 -17.17
CA THR A 241 6.02 12.68 -17.65
C THR A 241 5.54 13.77 -16.71
N ASP A 242 4.61 14.63 -17.14
CA ASP A 242 3.98 15.62 -16.26
C ASP A 242 3.33 14.98 -15.02
N SER A 243 2.82 13.75 -15.17
CA SER A 243 2.26 12.97 -14.05
C SER A 243 3.33 12.54 -13.04
N ASP A 244 4.55 12.23 -13.51
CA ASP A 244 5.68 11.85 -12.65
C ASP A 244 6.19 13.05 -11.87
N PHE A 245 6.17 14.24 -12.46
CA PHE A 245 6.51 15.48 -11.77
C PHE A 245 5.56 15.74 -10.58
N GLY A 246 4.25 15.59 -10.80
CA GLY A 246 3.24 15.74 -9.75
C GLY A 246 3.45 14.76 -8.58
N LYS A 247 3.73 13.48 -8.89
CA LYS A 247 4.01 12.45 -7.87
C LYS A 247 5.31 12.70 -7.12
N ARG A 248 6.37 13.13 -7.81
CA ARG A 248 7.65 13.52 -7.18
C ARG A 248 7.47 14.70 -6.23
N LEU A 249 6.75 15.73 -6.66
CA LEU A 249 6.45 16.88 -5.82
C LEU A 249 5.63 16.49 -4.58
N TRP A 250 4.62 15.63 -4.76
CA TRP A 250 3.85 15.06 -3.65
C TRP A 250 4.75 14.30 -2.67
N ALA A 251 5.67 13.46 -3.17
CA ALA A 251 6.58 12.68 -2.35
C ALA A 251 7.51 13.58 -1.51
N LEU A 252 8.14 14.57 -2.13
CA LEU A 252 9.03 15.52 -1.44
C LEU A 252 8.29 16.32 -0.36
N ASN A 253 7.13 16.89 -0.69
CA ASN A 253 6.30 17.62 0.28
C ASN A 253 5.83 16.71 1.43
N THR A 254 5.52 15.45 1.13
CA THR A 254 5.10 14.47 2.13
C THR A 254 6.25 14.11 3.06
N LEU A 255 7.47 13.91 2.52
CA LEU A 255 8.68 13.62 3.28
C LEU A 255 9.03 14.78 4.22
N GLU A 256 9.07 16.01 3.70
CA GLU A 256 9.33 17.20 4.49
C GLU A 256 8.36 17.29 5.68
N ARG A 257 7.05 17.22 5.41
CA ARG A 257 6.02 17.26 6.46
C ARG A 257 6.18 16.14 7.49
N CYS A 258 6.45 14.91 7.04
CA CYS A 258 6.59 13.78 7.94
C CYS A 258 7.85 13.90 8.80
N PHE A 259 8.98 14.34 8.25
CA PHE A 259 10.20 14.52 9.02
C PHE A 259 10.10 15.67 10.03
N GLN A 260 9.43 16.78 9.67
CA GLN A 260 9.11 17.83 10.65
C GLN A 260 8.24 17.31 11.80
N ALA A 261 7.23 16.48 11.50
CA ALA A 261 6.41 15.85 12.53
C ALA A 261 7.20 14.82 13.37
N LEU A 262 8.10 14.05 12.73
CA LEU A 262 8.90 13.03 13.38
C LEU A 262 9.92 13.61 14.36
N LYS A 263 10.41 14.83 14.16
CA LYS A 263 11.36 15.51 15.04
C LYS A 263 10.93 15.44 16.52
N ASP A 264 9.66 15.78 16.78
CA ASP A 264 9.10 15.87 18.13
C ASP A 264 8.06 14.77 18.43
N ALA A 265 7.94 13.76 17.57
CA ALA A 265 6.92 12.72 17.71
C ALA A 265 7.16 11.85 18.96
N PRO A 266 6.11 11.59 19.76
CA PRO A 266 6.20 10.67 20.90
C PRO A 266 6.39 9.24 20.39
N CYS A 267 7.29 8.49 21.03
CA CYS A 267 7.53 7.08 20.71
C CYS A 267 7.04 6.12 21.81
N TYR A 268 6.39 6.64 22.87
CA TYR A 268 5.92 5.90 24.05
C TYR A 268 4.40 5.67 24.05
#